data_AF-A0A091RU51-F1
#
_entry.id   AF-A0A091RU51-F1
#
_cell.length_a   1.000
_cell.length_b   1.000
_cell.length_c   1.000
_cell.angle_alpha   90.00
_cell.angle_beta   90.00
_cell.angle_gamma   90.00
#
_symmetry.space_group_name_H-M   'P 1'
#
loop_
_entity.id
_entity.type
_entity.pdbx_description
1 polymer ?
#
loop_
_entity_poly.entity_id
_entity_poly.type
_entity_poly.pdbx_seq_one_letter_code
_entity_poly.pdbx_strand_id
1 'polypeptide(L)'
;PAGRGLRSHAYIHSVQLSHHVFLNLHTLKFYCLPDNYEILDSSLEDITYVLKPTFTAQQISNLDKQAKLSRAYDGTTYLPGIVGLNNIKANDYANAVLQALSNVPPLRNYFLEEENYRSIQRPPGDIMFLLVQRFGELMRKLWNPRNFKAHVSPHEMLQAVVLCSKKSFQITKQGDGVDFLSWFLNALHSALGGTKRKKKTIVTDVFQGSMRIFTKKPAEEKAALLHKAEYQELMVESTFMYLTLDLPTAPLYKDEKEQLIIPQVPLFSILAKFNGATEKEYKT
;
A
#
# COMPACT_ATOMS: atom_id res chain seq x y z
N PRO A 1 4.82 -19.43 29.25
CA PRO A 1 3.53 -19.04 28.61
C PRO A 1 3.26 -17.54 28.78
N ALA A 2 3.09 -16.81 27.66
CA ALA A 2 2.64 -15.42 27.70
C ALA A 2 1.17 -15.39 28.14
N GLY A 3 0.79 -14.44 28.99
CA GLY A 3 -0.58 -14.36 29.48
C GLY A 3 -0.71 -13.57 30.76
N ARG A 4 -1.90 -13.67 31.36
CA ARG A 4 -2.35 -12.95 32.56
C ARG A 4 -2.29 -13.80 33.84
N GLY A 5 -2.36 -15.12 33.71
CA GLY A 5 -2.47 -16.03 34.84
C GLY A 5 -1.23 -16.08 35.72
N LEU A 6 -1.38 -16.70 36.89
CA LEU A 6 -0.27 -17.01 37.79
C LEU A 6 0.86 -17.73 37.02
N ARG A 7 2.11 -17.32 37.24
CA ARG A 7 3.33 -17.83 36.56
C ARG A 7 3.43 -17.53 35.05
N SER A 8 2.59 -16.65 34.52
CA SER A 8 2.77 -16.13 33.16
C SER A 8 3.89 -15.09 33.10
N HIS A 9 4.40 -14.81 31.89
CA HIS A 9 5.45 -13.81 31.71
C HIS A 9 4.99 -12.40 32.15
N ALA A 10 3.74 -11.99 31.88
CA ALA A 10 3.27 -10.66 32.30
C ALA A 10 3.12 -10.58 33.83
N TYR A 11 2.60 -11.63 34.47
CA TYR A 11 2.51 -11.69 35.93
C TYR A 11 3.90 -11.61 36.58
N ILE A 12 4.85 -12.42 36.12
CA ILE A 12 6.23 -12.43 36.65
C ILE A 12 6.89 -11.06 36.45
N HIS A 13 6.74 -10.45 35.26
CA HIS A 13 7.24 -9.11 34.95
C HIS A 13 6.66 -8.04 35.89
N SER A 14 5.36 -8.13 36.21
CA SER A 14 4.71 -7.17 37.10
C SER A 14 5.31 -7.14 38.49
N VAL A 15 5.65 -8.31 39.04
CA VAL A 15 6.26 -8.45 40.36
C VAL A 15 7.75 -8.13 40.32
N GLN A 16 8.45 -8.53 39.25
CA GLN A 16 9.90 -8.34 39.13
C GLN A 16 10.29 -6.88 38.89
N LEU A 17 9.55 -6.17 38.05
CA LEU A 17 9.90 -4.81 37.60
C LEU A 17 8.98 -3.73 38.16
N SER A 18 8.01 -4.09 39.02
CA SER A 18 7.01 -3.16 39.57
C SER A 18 6.22 -2.40 38.48
N HIS A 19 6.00 -3.07 37.34
CA HIS A 19 5.16 -2.55 36.26
C HIS A 19 3.79 -3.19 36.35
N HIS A 20 2.79 -2.46 36.85
CA HIS A 20 1.53 -3.05 37.28
C HIS A 20 0.38 -2.98 36.28
N VAL A 21 0.46 -2.13 35.25
CA VAL A 21 -0.64 -1.93 34.29
C VAL A 21 -0.31 -2.59 32.95
N PHE A 22 -1.19 -3.46 32.47
CA PHE A 22 -1.04 -4.20 31.22
C PHE A 22 -2.26 -4.05 30.33
N LEU A 23 -2.04 -3.98 29.02
CA LEU A 23 -3.09 -4.01 28.01
C LEU A 23 -3.13 -5.37 27.32
N ASN A 24 -4.30 -5.99 27.28
CA ASN A 24 -4.51 -7.17 26.46
C ASN A 24 -4.63 -6.76 24.98
N LEU A 25 -3.66 -7.16 24.16
CA LEU A 25 -3.55 -6.73 22.77
C LEU A 25 -4.67 -7.23 21.84
N HIS A 26 -5.45 -8.21 22.27
CA HIS A 26 -6.57 -8.75 21.49
C HIS A 26 -7.92 -8.20 21.95
N THR A 27 -8.19 -8.25 23.26
CA THR A 27 -9.47 -7.82 23.84
C THR A 27 -9.53 -6.31 24.10
N LEU A 28 -8.39 -5.61 24.01
CA LEU A 28 -8.24 -4.17 24.29
C LEU A 28 -8.64 -3.78 25.72
N LYS A 29 -8.61 -4.73 26.65
CA LYS A 29 -8.91 -4.53 28.07
C LYS A 29 -7.63 -4.32 28.87
N PHE A 30 -7.66 -3.37 29.81
CA PHE A 30 -6.58 -3.13 30.74
C PHE A 30 -6.71 -4.01 31.98
N TYR A 31 -5.58 -4.45 32.52
CA TYR A 31 -5.51 -5.24 33.73
C TYR A 31 -4.40 -4.73 34.63
N CYS A 32 -4.67 -4.70 35.93
CA CYS A 32 -3.64 -4.54 36.95
C CYS A 32 -3.06 -5.92 37.30
N LEU A 33 -1.74 -6.09 37.28
CA LEU A 33 -1.04 -7.28 37.77
C LEU A 33 -0.05 -6.85 38.86
N PRO A 34 0.14 -7.65 39.93
CA PRO A 34 -0.29 -9.05 40.08
C PRO A 34 -1.74 -9.25 40.52
N ASP A 35 -2.45 -8.22 40.98
CA ASP A 35 -3.78 -8.32 41.60
C ASP A 35 -4.89 -8.84 40.67
N ASN A 36 -4.65 -8.76 39.36
CA ASN A 36 -5.43 -9.38 38.30
C ASN A 36 -6.89 -8.92 38.20
N TYR A 37 -7.14 -7.62 38.37
CA TYR A 37 -8.44 -6.98 38.11
C TYR A 37 -8.43 -6.17 36.80
N GLU A 38 -9.60 -6.02 36.19
CA GLU A 38 -9.81 -5.19 34.99
C GLU A 38 -9.86 -3.72 35.37
N ILE A 39 -9.12 -2.87 34.63
CA ILE A 39 -9.12 -1.42 34.82
C ILE A 39 -10.13 -0.83 33.83
N LEU A 40 -11.15 -0.15 34.34
CA LEU A 40 -12.17 0.54 33.55
C LEU A 40 -11.96 2.04 33.70
N ASP A 41 -11.21 2.63 32.76
CA ASP A 41 -10.94 4.07 32.75
C ASP A 41 -10.97 4.62 31.32
N SER A 42 -11.80 5.64 31.11
CA SER A 42 -11.91 6.38 29.85
C SER A 42 -10.64 7.10 29.44
N SER A 43 -9.77 7.45 30.40
CA SER A 43 -8.50 8.14 30.09
C SER A 43 -7.50 7.25 29.35
N LEU A 44 -7.74 5.94 29.30
CA LEU A 44 -6.89 4.96 28.62
C LEU A 44 -7.40 4.58 27.21
N GLU A 45 -8.51 5.18 26.77
CA GLU A 45 -9.10 4.91 25.45
C GLU A 45 -8.21 5.38 24.30
N ASP A 46 -7.35 6.37 24.51
CA ASP A 46 -6.38 6.82 23.52
C ASP A 46 -5.31 5.74 23.25
N ILE A 47 -4.86 5.02 24.28
CA ILE A 47 -3.93 3.89 24.15
C ILE A 47 -4.56 2.75 23.33
N THR A 48 -5.83 2.41 23.60
CA THR A 48 -6.52 1.36 22.83
C THR A 48 -6.77 1.81 21.40
N TYR A 49 -7.09 3.08 21.20
CA TYR A 49 -7.26 3.66 19.87
C TYR A 49 -5.94 3.71 19.09
N VAL A 50 -4.80 3.99 19.72
CA VAL A 50 -3.48 3.90 19.08
C VAL A 50 -3.12 2.47 18.70
N LEU A 51 -3.45 1.51 19.57
CA LEU A 51 -3.19 0.09 19.30
C LEU A 51 -4.04 -0.43 18.13
N LYS A 52 -5.34 -0.13 18.14
CA LYS A 52 -6.30 -0.55 17.12
C LYS A 52 -7.22 0.63 16.74
N PRO A 53 -6.78 1.52 15.84
CA PRO A 53 -7.61 2.66 15.43
C PRO A 53 -8.86 2.16 14.71
N THR A 54 -10.01 2.75 15.05
CA THR A 54 -11.30 2.46 14.41
C THR A 54 -11.88 3.73 13.80
N PHE A 55 -12.60 3.59 12.69
CA PHE A 55 -13.17 4.72 11.97
C PHE A 55 -14.65 4.47 11.73
N THR A 56 -15.49 5.42 12.09
CA THR A 56 -16.92 5.37 11.74
C THR A 56 -17.13 5.88 10.32
N ALA A 57 -18.22 5.48 9.66
CA ALA A 57 -18.55 5.97 8.32
C ALA A 57 -18.60 7.51 8.24
N GLN A 58 -19.09 8.18 9.29
CA GLN A 58 -19.11 9.64 9.38
C GLN A 58 -17.71 10.24 9.48
N GLN A 59 -16.80 9.61 10.24
CA GLN A 59 -15.40 10.04 10.30
C GLN A 59 -14.75 9.88 8.93
N ILE A 60 -14.94 8.74 8.26
CA ILE A 60 -14.37 8.45 6.93
C ILE A 60 -14.83 9.49 5.89
N SER A 61 -16.12 9.84 5.88
CA SER A 61 -16.66 10.85 4.95
C SER A 61 -16.10 12.26 5.16
N ASN A 62 -15.64 12.56 6.38
CA ASN A 62 -15.11 13.87 6.76
C ASN A 62 -13.57 13.96 6.66
N LEU A 63 -12.86 12.84 6.46
CA LEU A 63 -11.39 12.81 6.39
C LEU A 63 -10.83 13.76 5.32
N ASP A 64 -11.43 13.80 4.13
CA ASP A 64 -10.96 14.64 3.03
C ASP A 64 -11.32 16.12 3.19
N LYS A 65 -12.22 16.44 4.12
CA LYS A 65 -12.75 17.79 4.35
C LYS A 65 -12.06 18.49 5.52
N GLN A 66 -11.32 17.76 6.34
CA GLN A 66 -10.69 18.30 7.54
C GLN A 66 -9.21 18.64 7.29
N ALA A 67 -8.92 19.93 7.12
CA ALA A 67 -7.56 20.46 7.13
C ALA A 67 -7.01 20.69 8.57
N LYS A 68 -7.63 20.06 9.58
CA LYS A 68 -7.24 20.27 10.98
C LYS A 68 -6.01 19.45 11.31
N LEU A 69 -4.98 20.12 11.81
CA LEU A 69 -3.81 19.45 12.38
C LEU A 69 -4.21 18.64 13.62
N SER A 70 -3.78 17.38 13.63
CA SER A 70 -3.77 16.53 14.80
C SER A 70 -2.52 16.79 15.63
N ARG A 71 -2.60 16.56 16.94
CA ARG A 71 -1.46 16.69 17.85
C ARG A 71 -1.15 15.32 18.45
N ALA A 72 0.10 14.92 18.33
CA ALA A 72 0.60 13.72 18.96
C ALA A 72 0.84 13.94 20.46
N TYR A 73 0.98 12.85 21.22
CA TYR A 73 1.23 12.91 22.67
C TYR A 73 2.53 13.64 23.01
N ASP A 74 3.57 13.51 22.18
CA ASP A 74 4.84 14.23 22.30
C ASP A 74 4.76 15.74 21.96
N GLY A 75 3.58 16.22 21.59
CA GLY A 75 3.31 17.61 21.24
C GLY A 75 3.49 17.94 19.75
N THR A 76 4.01 17.01 18.93
CA THR A 76 4.22 17.20 17.50
C THR A 76 2.89 17.29 16.75
N THR A 77 2.74 18.30 15.91
CA THR A 77 1.57 18.43 15.04
C THR A 77 1.76 17.67 13.73
N TYR A 78 0.71 17.01 13.25
CA TYR A 78 0.73 16.27 11.98
C TYR A 78 -0.65 16.28 11.33
N LEU A 79 -0.72 16.00 10.04
CA LEU A 79 -1.98 15.74 9.35
C LEU A 79 -2.19 14.22 9.25
N PRO A 80 -3.35 13.67 9.63
CA PRO A 80 -3.67 12.27 9.38
C PRO A 80 -3.47 11.92 7.90
N GLY A 81 -2.80 10.80 7.62
CA GLY A 81 -2.41 10.41 6.25
C GLY A 81 -1.09 11.03 5.77
N ILE A 82 -0.65 12.17 6.32
CA ILE A 82 0.65 12.81 6.05
C ILE A 82 1.57 12.59 7.25
N VAL A 83 1.90 11.33 7.48
CA VAL A 83 2.66 10.84 8.64
C VAL A 83 3.89 10.09 8.14
N GLY A 84 5.07 10.30 8.74
CA GLY A 84 6.29 9.62 8.28
C GLY A 84 6.21 8.09 8.48
N LEU A 85 6.71 7.32 7.51
CA LEU A 85 6.96 5.89 7.71
C LEU A 85 8.42 5.66 8.12
N ASN A 86 8.64 4.86 9.17
CA ASN A 86 10.01 4.58 9.59
C ASN A 86 10.82 3.88 8.49
N ASN A 87 12.02 4.41 8.23
CA ASN A 87 13.03 3.71 7.46
C ASN A 87 13.78 2.75 8.38
N ILE A 88 13.64 1.45 8.15
CA ILE A 88 14.25 0.41 8.98
C ILE A 88 15.65 0.10 8.46
N LYS A 89 15.77 -0.04 7.13
CA LYS A 89 17.03 -0.22 6.39
C LYS A 89 16.92 0.40 5.00
N ALA A 90 16.45 -0.37 4.03
CA ALA A 90 16.38 0.00 2.62
C ALA A 90 14.95 -0.21 2.07
N ASN A 91 13.94 0.22 2.83
CA ASN A 91 12.51 0.03 2.53
C ASN A 91 11.80 1.30 2.07
N ASP A 92 12.55 2.30 1.61
CA ASP A 92 12.03 3.57 1.10
C ASP A 92 11.14 3.42 -0.14
N TYR A 93 11.49 2.53 -1.07
CA TYR A 93 10.67 2.18 -2.24
C TYR A 93 9.25 1.73 -1.83
N ALA A 94 9.16 0.87 -0.82
CA ALA A 94 7.89 0.39 -0.29
C ALA A 94 7.17 1.49 0.48
N ASN A 95 7.88 2.29 1.28
CA ASN A 95 7.28 3.41 2.01
C ASN A 95 6.66 4.44 1.06
N ALA A 96 7.34 4.78 -0.03
CA ALA A 96 6.83 5.70 -1.05
C ALA A 96 5.54 5.18 -1.69
N VAL A 97 5.52 3.91 -2.08
CA VAL A 97 4.33 3.27 -2.66
C VAL A 97 3.18 3.18 -1.66
N LEU A 98 3.45 2.77 -0.42
CA LEU A 98 2.42 2.68 0.63
C LEU A 98 1.82 4.05 0.94
N GLN A 99 2.62 5.11 0.95
CA GLN A 99 2.15 6.49 1.12
C GLN A 99 1.31 6.97 -0.07
N ALA A 100 1.74 6.66 -1.29
CA ALA A 100 0.99 6.97 -2.51
C ALA A 100 -0.39 6.32 -2.47
N LEU A 101 -0.45 5.02 -2.14
CA LEU A 101 -1.71 4.29 -1.99
C LEU A 101 -2.54 4.77 -0.80
N SER A 102 -1.89 5.25 0.27
CA SER A 102 -2.59 5.71 1.47
C SER A 102 -3.46 6.94 1.22
N ASN A 103 -3.04 7.80 0.29
CA ASN A 103 -3.73 9.03 -0.07
C ASN A 103 -4.74 8.85 -1.21
N VAL A 104 -5.03 7.61 -1.64
CA VAL A 104 -6.09 7.33 -2.63
C VAL A 104 -7.42 7.12 -1.90
N PRO A 105 -8.37 8.07 -1.93
CA PRO A 105 -9.50 8.07 -1.01
C PRO A 105 -10.39 6.82 -1.06
N PRO A 106 -10.78 6.27 -2.22
CA PRO A 106 -11.64 5.09 -2.24
C PRO A 106 -10.94 3.83 -1.71
N LEU A 107 -9.65 3.66 -2.05
CA LEU A 107 -8.83 2.56 -1.52
C LEU A 107 -8.66 2.70 -0.01
N ARG A 108 -8.32 3.92 0.44
CA ARG A 108 -8.18 4.24 1.86
C ARG A 108 -9.44 3.90 2.63
N ASN A 109 -10.58 4.43 2.20
CA ASN A 109 -11.86 4.26 2.89
C ASN A 109 -12.22 2.78 3.05
N TYR A 110 -11.97 1.96 2.01
CA TYR A 110 -12.15 0.51 2.08
C TYR A 110 -11.30 -0.14 3.17
N PHE A 111 -10.02 0.25 3.30
CA PHE A 111 -9.08 -0.33 4.26
C PHE A 111 -9.15 0.25 5.69
N LEU A 112 -9.80 1.41 5.88
CA LEU A 112 -10.04 1.98 7.21
C LEU A 112 -11.11 1.21 8.00
N GLU A 113 -12.02 0.54 7.31
CA GLU A 113 -13.09 -0.25 7.91
C GLU A 113 -12.81 -1.74 7.70
N GLU A 114 -12.47 -2.43 8.79
CA GLU A 114 -12.05 -3.85 8.76
C GLU A 114 -13.17 -4.78 8.26
N GLU A 115 -14.43 -4.39 8.46
CA GLU A 115 -15.61 -5.15 8.04
C GLU A 115 -15.67 -5.36 6.52
N ASN A 116 -15.12 -4.42 5.74
CA ASN A 116 -15.12 -4.46 4.28
C ASN A 116 -14.35 -5.67 3.70
N TYR A 117 -13.37 -6.19 4.45
CA TYR A 117 -12.54 -7.30 4.00
C TYR A 117 -12.49 -8.49 4.97
N ARG A 118 -12.87 -8.32 6.25
CA ARG A 118 -12.78 -9.40 7.26
C ARG A 118 -13.58 -10.65 6.91
N SER A 119 -14.75 -10.47 6.29
CA SER A 119 -15.71 -11.53 5.93
C SER A 119 -15.37 -12.26 4.62
N ILE A 120 -14.31 -11.85 3.91
CA ILE A 120 -13.88 -12.50 2.67
C ILE A 120 -13.41 -13.93 2.97
N GLN A 121 -13.98 -14.90 2.23
CA GLN A 121 -13.60 -16.31 2.31
C GLN A 121 -12.19 -16.51 1.76
N ARG A 122 -11.38 -17.26 2.51
CA ARG A 122 -9.96 -17.50 2.23
C ARG A 122 -9.72 -18.99 1.99
N PRO A 123 -8.82 -19.35 1.05
CA PRO A 123 -8.32 -20.71 0.96
C PRO A 123 -7.59 -21.13 2.25
N PRO A 124 -7.61 -22.42 2.63
CA PRO A 124 -6.79 -22.93 3.72
C PRO A 124 -5.30 -22.69 3.42
N GLY A 125 -4.56 -22.13 4.38
CA GLY A 125 -3.13 -21.84 4.22
C GLY A 125 -2.80 -20.61 3.38
N ASP A 126 -3.78 -19.75 3.07
CA ASP A 126 -3.54 -18.51 2.33
C ASP A 126 -2.76 -17.50 3.17
N ILE A 127 -1.50 -17.28 2.79
CA ILE A 127 -0.63 -16.27 3.37
C ILE A 127 -0.87 -14.88 2.79
N MET A 128 -1.45 -14.77 1.58
CA MET A 128 -1.59 -13.49 0.87
C MET A 128 -2.58 -12.56 1.57
N PHE A 129 -3.60 -13.11 2.22
CA PHE A 129 -4.55 -12.32 2.98
C PHE A 129 -3.91 -11.55 4.15
N LEU A 130 -2.73 -11.97 4.62
CA LEU A 130 -1.97 -11.21 5.61
C LEU A 130 -1.60 -9.81 5.08
N LEU A 131 -1.37 -9.66 3.77
CA LEU A 131 -1.15 -8.35 3.14
C LEU A 131 -2.35 -7.44 3.32
N VAL A 132 -3.56 -7.96 3.07
CA VAL A 132 -4.81 -7.20 3.21
C VAL A 132 -5.00 -6.73 4.65
N GLN A 133 -4.79 -7.64 5.62
CA GLN A 133 -4.92 -7.32 7.04
C GLN A 133 -3.89 -6.29 7.50
N ARG A 134 -2.60 -6.52 7.20
CA ARG A 134 -1.52 -5.62 7.60
C ARG A 134 -1.58 -4.28 6.89
N PHE A 135 -2.03 -4.26 5.63
CA PHE A 135 -2.25 -3.01 4.91
C PHE A 135 -3.38 -2.21 5.56
N GLY A 136 -4.52 -2.84 5.87
CA GLY A 136 -5.61 -2.18 6.61
C GLY A 136 -5.20 -1.69 8.01
N GLU A 137 -4.38 -2.45 8.74
CA GLU A 137 -3.79 -1.98 10.00
C GLU A 137 -2.87 -0.76 9.81
N LEU A 138 -2.01 -0.78 8.79
CA LEU A 138 -1.13 0.33 8.47
C LEU A 138 -1.93 1.58 8.08
N MET A 139 -2.95 1.42 7.23
CA MET A 139 -3.84 2.50 6.80
C MET A 139 -4.52 3.16 7.98
N ARG A 140 -5.06 2.38 8.90
CA ARG A 140 -5.69 2.87 10.13
C ARG A 140 -4.71 3.61 11.03
N LYS A 141 -3.45 3.16 11.13
CA LYS A 141 -2.39 3.84 11.89
C LYS A 141 -1.93 5.15 11.25
N LEU A 142 -1.80 5.18 9.91
CA LEU A 142 -1.42 6.39 9.16
C LEU A 142 -2.47 7.49 9.27
N TRP A 143 -3.75 7.10 9.18
CA TRP A 143 -4.88 8.02 9.26
C TRP A 143 -5.41 8.23 10.68
N ASN A 144 -4.70 7.74 11.70
CA ASN A 144 -5.10 7.92 13.09
C ASN A 144 -4.94 9.40 13.51
N PRO A 145 -6.03 10.12 13.86
CA PRO A 145 -5.96 11.51 14.32
C PRO A 145 -5.45 11.68 15.77
N ARG A 146 -5.21 10.58 16.48
CA ARG A 146 -4.82 10.51 17.90
C ARG A 146 -3.58 9.63 18.10
N ASN A 147 -2.56 9.77 17.25
CA ASN A 147 -1.31 9.02 17.40
C ASN A 147 -0.48 9.54 18.57
N PHE A 148 0.30 8.66 19.20
CA PHE A 148 1.28 9.10 20.20
C PHE A 148 2.53 9.74 19.60
N LYS A 149 2.81 9.47 18.33
CA LYS A 149 3.98 9.99 17.59
C LYS A 149 3.56 10.35 16.17
N ALA A 150 4.19 11.37 15.59
CA ALA A 150 3.96 11.79 14.20
C ALA A 150 4.67 10.90 13.15
N HIS A 151 4.90 9.62 13.46
CA HIS A 151 5.43 8.62 12.54
C HIS A 151 4.90 7.22 12.87
N VAL A 152 4.83 6.35 11.87
CA VAL A 152 4.34 4.98 12.01
C VAL A 152 5.39 4.00 11.48
N SER A 153 5.63 2.92 12.21
CA SER A 153 6.52 1.86 11.75
C SER A 153 5.76 0.90 10.82
N PRO A 154 6.19 0.73 9.56
CA PRO A 154 5.60 -0.22 8.64
C PRO A 154 6.12 -1.65 8.83
N HIS A 155 6.85 -1.96 9.92
CA HIS A 155 7.55 -3.23 10.10
C HIS A 155 6.65 -4.46 9.85
N GLU A 156 5.49 -4.54 10.50
CA GLU A 156 4.56 -5.67 10.33
C GLU A 156 4.05 -5.81 8.89
N MET A 157 3.79 -4.68 8.23
CA MET A 157 3.39 -4.66 6.83
C MET A 157 4.51 -5.20 5.94
N LEU A 158 5.75 -4.78 6.20
CA LEU A 158 6.89 -5.21 5.43
C LEU A 158 7.25 -6.69 5.68
N GLN A 159 7.04 -7.21 6.90
CA GLN A 159 7.17 -8.65 7.15
C GLN A 159 6.15 -9.45 6.34
N ALA A 160 4.90 -8.98 6.26
CA ALA A 160 3.89 -9.58 5.41
C ALA A 160 4.30 -9.53 3.92
N VAL A 161 4.86 -8.41 3.47
CA VAL A 161 5.42 -8.26 2.12
C VAL A 161 6.54 -9.25 1.85
N VAL A 162 7.53 -9.37 2.74
CA VAL A 162 8.65 -10.31 2.59
C VAL A 162 8.15 -11.74 2.49
N LEU A 163 7.22 -12.13 3.37
CA LEU A 163 6.63 -13.46 3.39
C LEU A 163 5.85 -13.77 2.11
N CYS A 164 4.96 -12.86 1.71
CA CYS A 164 4.07 -13.07 0.58
C CYS A 164 4.79 -12.97 -0.78
N SER A 165 5.80 -12.11 -0.86
CA SER A 165 6.64 -12.00 -2.06
C SER A 165 7.72 -13.08 -2.15
N LYS A 166 7.78 -14.03 -1.20
CA LYS A 166 8.82 -15.05 -1.12
C LYS A 166 10.25 -14.45 -1.16
N LYS A 167 10.44 -13.34 -0.43
CA LYS A 167 11.70 -12.57 -0.33
C LYS A 167 12.11 -11.83 -1.61
N SER A 168 11.22 -11.61 -2.58
CA SER A 168 11.50 -10.71 -3.71
C SER A 168 11.63 -9.25 -3.25
N PHE A 169 10.81 -8.82 -2.29
CA PHE A 169 10.86 -7.47 -1.72
C PHE A 169 11.33 -7.56 -0.26
N GLN A 170 12.61 -7.25 -0.04
CA GLN A 170 13.24 -7.34 1.29
C GLN A 170 13.29 -5.98 1.98
N ILE A 171 13.41 -6.00 3.31
CA ILE A 171 13.59 -4.78 4.12
C ILE A 171 15.06 -4.32 4.06
N THR A 172 15.98 -5.28 3.95
CA THR A 172 17.44 -5.06 3.97
C THR A 172 18.03 -4.72 2.61
N LYS A 173 17.32 -4.99 1.52
CA LYS A 173 17.73 -4.71 0.14
C LYS A 173 16.67 -3.85 -0.54
N GLN A 174 17.10 -2.72 -1.09
CA GLN A 174 16.23 -1.82 -1.83
C GLN A 174 15.71 -2.52 -3.10
N GLY A 175 14.40 -2.42 -3.33
CA GLY A 175 13.74 -2.84 -4.56
C GLY A 175 13.33 -1.63 -5.40
N ASP A 176 12.81 -1.89 -6.59
CA ASP A 176 12.21 -0.87 -7.43
C ASP A 176 10.77 -0.59 -7.00
N GLY A 177 10.37 0.69 -7.02
CA GLY A 177 9.04 1.13 -6.60
C GLY A 177 7.93 0.71 -7.57
N VAL A 178 8.20 0.67 -8.87
CA VAL A 178 7.25 0.24 -9.90
C VAL A 178 7.04 -1.27 -9.82
N ASP A 179 8.12 -2.04 -9.66
CA ASP A 179 8.04 -3.49 -9.46
C ASP A 179 7.24 -3.83 -8.20
N PHE A 180 7.51 -3.12 -7.10
CA PHE A 180 6.78 -3.30 -5.86
C PHE A 180 5.30 -2.91 -6.00
N LEU A 181 4.99 -1.75 -6.60
CA LEU A 181 3.60 -1.32 -6.86
C LEU A 181 2.84 -2.35 -7.71
N SER A 182 3.48 -2.83 -8.78
CA SER A 182 2.89 -3.80 -9.70
C SER A 182 2.57 -5.11 -9.00
N TRP A 183 3.53 -5.67 -8.28
CA TRP A 183 3.30 -6.86 -7.49
C TRP A 183 2.25 -6.62 -6.41
N PHE A 184 2.32 -5.50 -5.70
CA PHE A 184 1.48 -5.23 -4.54
C PHE A 184 0.01 -5.05 -4.91
N LEU A 185 -0.31 -4.29 -5.97
CA LEU A 185 -1.68 -4.15 -6.46
C LEU A 185 -2.25 -5.49 -6.93
N ASN A 186 -1.48 -6.26 -7.69
CA ASN A 186 -1.90 -7.58 -8.16
C ASN A 186 -2.09 -8.58 -7.00
N ALA A 187 -1.22 -8.55 -6.00
CA ALA A 187 -1.30 -9.38 -4.81
C ALA A 187 -2.52 -9.00 -3.95
N LEU A 188 -2.79 -7.70 -3.75
CA LEU A 188 -3.99 -7.22 -3.05
C LEU A 188 -5.26 -7.63 -3.80
N HIS A 189 -5.31 -7.43 -5.12
CA HIS A 189 -6.44 -7.86 -5.95
C HIS A 189 -6.69 -9.36 -5.80
N SER A 190 -5.63 -10.17 -5.90
CA SER A 190 -5.72 -11.63 -5.78
C SER A 190 -6.22 -12.06 -4.40
N ALA A 191 -5.71 -11.45 -3.32
CA ALA A 191 -6.11 -11.76 -1.95
C ALA A 191 -7.55 -11.33 -1.63
N LEU A 192 -8.00 -10.20 -2.18
CA LEU A 192 -9.38 -9.70 -2.01
C LEU A 192 -10.41 -10.47 -2.87
N GLY A 193 -9.96 -11.14 -3.93
CA GLY A 193 -10.79 -12.00 -4.78
C GLY A 193 -11.33 -13.25 -4.06
N GLY A 194 -10.72 -13.62 -2.92
CA GLY A 194 -11.07 -14.81 -2.15
C GLY A 194 -10.87 -16.08 -2.99
N THR A 195 -11.86 -16.96 -3.02
CA THR A 195 -11.81 -18.20 -3.81
C THR A 195 -12.13 -18.01 -5.30
N LYS A 196 -12.53 -16.81 -5.73
CA LYS A 196 -12.98 -16.54 -7.11
C LYS A 196 -11.98 -15.63 -7.85
N ARG A 197 -11.32 -16.17 -8.89
CA ARG A 197 -10.31 -15.44 -9.68
C ARG A 197 -10.80 -14.21 -10.47
N LYS A 198 -12.10 -14.05 -10.72
CA LYS A 198 -12.66 -12.95 -11.56
C LYS A 198 -13.57 -11.98 -10.79
N LYS A 199 -13.44 -11.90 -9.47
CA LYS A 199 -14.25 -10.97 -8.67
C LYS A 199 -13.67 -9.56 -8.81
N LYS A 200 -14.51 -8.56 -9.09
CA LYS A 200 -14.13 -7.15 -8.95
C LYS A 200 -13.80 -6.86 -7.49
N THR A 201 -12.75 -6.10 -7.27
CA THR A 201 -12.22 -5.71 -5.96
C THR A 201 -12.02 -4.19 -5.93
N ILE A 202 -11.83 -3.62 -4.74
CA ILE A 202 -11.50 -2.19 -4.63
C ILE A 202 -10.27 -1.80 -5.47
N VAL A 203 -9.29 -2.69 -5.63
CA VAL A 203 -8.09 -2.41 -6.43
C VAL A 203 -8.45 -2.23 -7.90
N THR A 204 -9.29 -3.11 -8.44
CA THR A 204 -9.75 -2.99 -9.83
C THR A 204 -10.69 -1.80 -10.01
N ASP A 205 -11.56 -1.53 -9.03
CA ASP A 205 -12.51 -0.43 -9.12
C ASP A 205 -11.80 0.95 -9.09
N VAL A 206 -10.64 1.03 -8.44
CA VAL A 206 -9.87 2.27 -8.29
C VAL A 206 -8.82 2.47 -9.38
N PHE A 207 -8.09 1.43 -9.75
CA PHE A 207 -6.89 1.56 -10.60
C PHE A 207 -7.00 0.87 -11.96
N GLN A 208 -7.90 -0.10 -12.12
CA GLN A 208 -7.92 -0.89 -13.36
C GLN A 208 -8.60 -0.11 -14.48
N GLY A 209 -7.83 0.17 -15.53
CA GLY A 209 -8.35 0.63 -16.81
C GLY A 209 -8.30 -0.46 -17.88
N SER A 210 -8.91 -0.17 -19.03
CA SER A 210 -8.82 -1.00 -20.24
C SER A 210 -8.08 -0.23 -21.33
N MET A 211 -7.15 -0.90 -22.02
CA MET A 211 -6.46 -0.37 -23.19
C MET A 211 -6.65 -1.29 -24.39
N ARG A 212 -6.74 -0.69 -25.57
CA ARG A 212 -6.69 -1.41 -26.85
C ARG A 212 -5.28 -1.25 -27.41
N ILE A 213 -4.59 -2.37 -27.52
CA ILE A 213 -3.23 -2.43 -28.05
C ILE A 213 -3.35 -2.86 -29.51
N PHE A 214 -2.83 -2.04 -30.40
CA PHE A 214 -2.74 -2.33 -31.81
C PHE A 214 -1.31 -2.72 -32.15
N THR A 215 -1.11 -4.00 -32.50
CA THR A 215 0.21 -4.55 -32.80
C THR A 215 0.31 -4.82 -34.28
N LYS A 216 1.36 -4.30 -34.91
CA LYS A 216 1.67 -4.53 -36.32
C LYS A 216 3.11 -5.01 -36.45
N LYS A 217 3.32 -6.12 -37.16
CA LYS A 217 4.66 -6.60 -37.49
C LYS A 217 5.26 -5.74 -38.61
N PRO A 218 6.47 -5.19 -38.45
CA PRO A 218 7.14 -4.49 -39.54
C PRO A 218 7.46 -5.49 -40.68
N ALA A 219 7.15 -5.12 -41.91
CA ALA A 219 7.51 -5.91 -43.09
C ALA A 219 8.84 -5.40 -43.65
N GLU A 220 9.92 -6.15 -43.44
CA GLU A 220 11.21 -5.86 -44.07
C GLU A 220 11.11 -6.14 -45.58
N GLU A 221 11.18 -5.06 -46.37
CA GLU A 221 11.52 -4.99 -47.80
C GLU A 221 10.60 -5.64 -48.86
N LYS A 222 9.50 -6.32 -48.51
CA LYS A 222 8.54 -6.82 -49.53
C LYS A 222 7.12 -6.31 -49.29
N ALA A 223 6.71 -5.31 -50.08
CA ALA A 223 5.35 -4.79 -50.12
C ALA A 223 4.28 -5.89 -50.35
N ALA A 224 4.63 -6.98 -51.04
CA ALA A 224 3.76 -8.14 -51.25
C ALA A 224 3.42 -8.90 -49.95
N LEU A 225 4.22 -8.77 -48.88
CA LEU A 225 3.96 -9.41 -47.59
C LEU A 225 2.89 -8.67 -46.77
N LEU A 226 2.62 -7.39 -47.07
CA LEU A 226 1.62 -6.57 -46.36
C LEU A 226 0.19 -7.11 -46.52
N HIS A 227 -0.09 -7.88 -47.57
CA HIS A 227 -1.39 -8.52 -47.80
C HIS A 227 -1.59 -9.80 -46.98
N LYS A 228 -0.54 -10.35 -46.36
CA LYS A 228 -0.69 -11.52 -45.49
C LYS A 228 -1.29 -11.07 -44.16
N ALA A 229 -2.25 -11.86 -43.65
CA ALA A 229 -2.92 -11.61 -42.37
C ALA A 229 -1.95 -11.43 -41.18
N GLU A 230 -0.74 -11.98 -41.26
CA GLU A 230 0.30 -11.87 -40.23
C GLU A 230 0.89 -10.45 -40.09
N TYR A 231 0.84 -9.63 -41.15
CA TYR A 231 1.34 -8.25 -41.16
C TYR A 231 0.22 -7.21 -41.04
N GLN A 232 -1.03 -7.68 -40.89
CA GLN A 232 -2.15 -6.81 -40.57
C GLN A 232 -2.13 -6.43 -39.10
N GLU A 233 -2.76 -5.30 -38.80
CA GLU A 233 -2.88 -4.79 -37.44
C GLU A 233 -3.79 -5.70 -36.60
N LEU A 234 -3.24 -6.21 -35.51
CA LEU A 234 -3.98 -7.02 -34.54
C LEU A 234 -4.36 -6.14 -33.36
N MET A 235 -5.66 -6.01 -33.13
CA MET A 235 -6.21 -5.35 -31.95
C MET A 235 -6.38 -6.36 -30.83
N VAL A 236 -5.69 -6.12 -29.70
CA VAL A 236 -5.83 -6.88 -28.46
C VAL A 236 -6.30 -5.95 -27.35
N GLU A 237 -7.42 -6.26 -26.73
CA GLU A 237 -7.87 -5.56 -25.52
C GLU A 237 -7.17 -6.16 -24.28
N SER A 238 -6.62 -5.28 -23.45
CA SER A 238 -5.92 -5.65 -22.22
C SER A 238 -6.27 -4.69 -21.09
N THR A 239 -6.16 -5.15 -19.86
CA THR A 239 -6.36 -4.30 -18.67
C THR A 239 -5.03 -3.85 -18.08
N PHE A 240 -4.99 -2.67 -17.47
CA PHE A 240 -3.79 -2.15 -16.82
C PHE A 240 -4.11 -1.61 -15.42
N MET A 241 -3.14 -1.68 -14.51
CA MET A 241 -3.21 -1.05 -13.17
C MET A 241 -2.51 0.31 -13.13
N TYR A 242 -1.55 0.53 -14.03
CA TYR A 242 -0.79 1.77 -14.18
C TYR A 242 -0.34 1.90 -15.63
N LEU A 243 -0.09 3.13 -16.07
CA LEU A 243 0.43 3.42 -17.40
C LEU A 243 1.94 3.60 -17.33
N THR A 244 2.70 2.74 -18.00
CA THR A 244 4.14 2.89 -18.14
C THR A 244 4.46 3.98 -19.15
N LEU A 245 4.95 5.12 -18.66
CA LEU A 245 5.41 6.24 -19.47
C LEU A 245 6.90 6.05 -19.77
N ASP A 246 7.22 5.93 -21.05
CA ASP A 246 8.60 5.79 -21.50
C ASP A 246 9.21 7.18 -21.66
N LEU A 247 10.26 7.46 -20.91
CA LEU A 247 11.06 8.67 -21.13
C LEU A 247 11.94 8.47 -22.38
N PRO A 248 12.10 9.51 -23.23
CA PRO A 248 13.11 9.47 -24.27
C PRO A 248 14.50 9.33 -23.64
N THR A 249 15.43 8.72 -24.38
CA THR A 249 16.82 8.60 -23.94
C THR A 249 17.39 9.97 -23.65
N ALA A 250 18.15 10.09 -22.55
CA ALA A 250 18.84 11.34 -22.23
C ALA A 250 19.70 11.77 -23.44
N PRO A 251 19.59 13.05 -23.87
CA PRO A 251 20.35 13.54 -25.01
C PRO A 251 21.85 13.39 -24.74
N LEU A 252 22.57 12.83 -25.71
CA LEU A 252 24.02 12.60 -25.63
C LEU A 252 24.82 13.91 -25.56
N TYR A 253 24.24 15.02 -26.03
CA TYR A 253 24.86 16.33 -26.11
C TYR A 253 24.01 17.39 -25.43
N LYS A 254 24.66 18.42 -24.89
CA LYS A 254 24.00 19.59 -24.33
C LYS A 254 23.46 20.43 -25.49
N ASP A 255 22.19 20.80 -25.41
CA ASP A 255 21.60 21.76 -26.35
C ASP A 255 22.15 23.16 -26.01
N GLU A 256 22.60 23.94 -27.00
CA GLU A 256 23.13 25.30 -26.78
C GLU A 256 22.07 26.25 -26.19
N LYS A 257 20.79 25.88 -26.30
CA LYS A 257 19.64 26.66 -25.85
C LYS A 257 19.26 26.45 -24.38
N GLU A 258 19.56 25.29 -23.79
CA GLU A 258 19.24 25.02 -22.40
C GLU A 258 20.51 24.95 -21.54
N GLN A 259 20.67 25.95 -20.66
CA GLN A 259 21.77 25.99 -19.69
C GLN A 259 21.68 24.89 -18.62
N LEU A 260 20.55 24.18 -18.55
CA LEU A 260 20.28 23.10 -17.59
C LEU A 260 20.73 21.74 -18.16
N ILE A 261 21.52 21.01 -17.37
CA ILE A 261 22.03 19.67 -17.73
C ILE A 261 20.92 18.60 -17.71
N ILE A 262 19.79 18.88 -17.06
CA ILE A 262 18.72 17.91 -16.83
C ILE A 262 17.70 18.00 -17.98
N PRO A 263 17.50 16.92 -18.76
CA PRO A 263 16.53 16.92 -19.85
C PRO A 263 15.11 17.07 -19.32
N GLN A 264 14.30 17.88 -19.99
CA GLN A 264 12.90 18.09 -19.65
C GLN A 264 11.99 17.55 -20.75
N VAL A 265 10.93 16.85 -20.36
CA VAL A 265 9.94 16.29 -21.29
C VAL A 265 8.55 16.59 -20.76
N PRO A 266 7.69 17.26 -21.55
CA PRO A 266 6.31 17.49 -21.14
C PRO A 266 5.53 16.19 -20.97
N LEU A 267 4.64 16.16 -19.97
CA LEU A 267 3.83 14.97 -19.67
C LEU A 267 2.95 14.54 -20.86
N PHE A 268 2.40 15.49 -21.62
CA PHE A 268 1.56 15.17 -22.79
C PHE A 268 2.36 14.45 -23.89
N SER A 269 3.66 14.72 -24.02
CA SER A 269 4.51 14.09 -25.03
C SER A 269 4.70 12.59 -24.76
N ILE A 270 4.91 12.21 -23.50
CA ILE A 270 5.03 10.79 -23.11
C ILE A 270 3.68 10.09 -23.03
N LEU A 271 2.59 10.83 -22.78
CA LEU A 271 1.22 10.31 -22.89
C LEU A 271 0.75 10.08 -24.34
N ALA A 272 1.41 10.70 -25.32
CA ALA A 272 1.09 10.51 -26.74
C ALA A 272 1.15 9.02 -27.14
N LYS A 273 1.96 8.21 -26.47
CA LYS A 273 1.98 6.74 -26.60
C LYS A 273 0.59 6.08 -26.57
N PHE A 274 -0.39 6.67 -25.88
CA PHE A 274 -1.72 6.08 -25.67
C PHE A 274 -2.84 6.75 -26.48
N ASN A 275 -2.51 7.58 -27.49
CA ASN A 275 -3.51 8.31 -28.29
C ASN A 275 -4.07 7.53 -29.49
N GLY A 276 -3.51 6.35 -29.81
CA GLY A 276 -3.90 5.53 -30.97
C GLY A 276 -3.33 5.98 -32.31
N ALA A 277 -2.47 7.00 -32.32
CA ALA A 277 -1.76 7.51 -33.50
C ALA A 277 -0.24 7.32 -33.40
N THR A 278 0.33 7.41 -32.19
CA THR A 278 1.77 7.26 -31.97
C THR A 278 2.17 5.79 -31.97
N GLU A 279 2.98 5.39 -32.95
CA GLU A 279 3.56 4.05 -33.02
C GLU A 279 4.78 3.93 -32.10
N LYS A 280 4.92 2.80 -31.40
CA LYS A 280 6.09 2.48 -30.59
C LYS A 280 6.73 1.20 -31.12
N GLU A 281 8.02 1.28 -31.44
CA GLU A 281 8.80 0.10 -31.81
C GLU A 281 9.05 -0.77 -30.58
N TYR A 282 8.72 -2.06 -30.70
CA TYR A 282 9.08 -3.07 -29.71
C TYR A 282 10.24 -3.88 -30.27
N LYS A 283 11.39 -3.85 -29.59
CA LYS A 283 12.47 -4.78 -29.85
C LYS A 283 12.08 -6.13 -29.25
N THR A 284 11.86 -7.12 -30.11
CA THR A 284 11.78 -8.54 -29.73
C THR A 284 13.14 -9.08 -29.35
#